data_AF-A0A5F9C8C3-F1
#
_entry.id   AF-A0A5F9C8C3-F1
#
_cell.length_a   1.000
_cell.length_b   1.000
_cell.length_c   1.000
_cell.angle_alpha   90.00
_cell.angle_beta   90.00
_cell.angle_gamma   90.00
#
_symmetry.space_group_name_H-M   'P 1'
#
loop_
_entity.id
_entity.type
_entity.pdbx_description
1 polymer ?
#
loop_
_entity_poly.entity_id
_entity_poly.type
_entity_poly.pdbx_seq_one_letter_code
_entity_poly.pdbx_strand_id
1 'polypeptide(L)'
;IDGPECGLTKKLPEESTCFERPCFKWYSSPWLECTMACGVGMRMQDVKCYKGTDIVRGCDPLVKPVGRQACDLQPCPTEPPDDSCQDQPGTNCTLAIKVNLCSHWYYSKACCHSCRLPCP
;
A
#
# COMPACT_ATOMS: atom_id res chain seq x y z
N ILE A 1 -51.81 63.12 18.90
CA ILE A 1 -50.39 63.39 18.57
C ILE A 1 -49.82 62.03 18.22
N ASP A 2 -50.12 61.56 17.01
CA ASP A 2 -49.41 61.81 15.74
C ASP A 2 -48.37 60.69 15.52
N GLY A 3 -48.45 60.04 14.36
CA GLY A 3 -47.66 58.84 14.01
C GLY A 3 -46.16 59.14 13.87
N PRO A 4 -45.38 58.12 13.50
CA PRO A 4 -45.20 57.94 12.06
C PRO A 4 -45.31 56.48 11.62
N GLU A 5 -46.06 56.29 10.54
CA GLU A 5 -45.84 55.17 9.63
C GLU A 5 -44.36 55.18 9.20
N CYS A 6 -43.71 54.03 9.29
CA CYS A 6 -42.52 53.78 8.50
C CYS A 6 -42.78 52.60 7.57
N GLY A 7 -43.39 52.93 6.44
CA GLY A 7 -42.92 52.50 5.14
C GLY A 7 -43.01 51.01 4.85
N LEU A 8 -43.88 50.71 3.90
CA LEU A 8 -43.76 49.62 2.94
C LEU A 8 -42.44 49.72 2.15
N THR A 9 -41.29 49.65 2.82
CA THR A 9 -40.02 49.41 2.16
C THR A 9 -39.94 47.92 2.01
N LYS A 10 -40.22 47.45 0.79
CA LYS A 10 -39.85 46.12 0.33
C LYS A 10 -38.40 45.92 0.79
N LYS A 11 -38.18 45.20 1.89
CA LYS A 11 -36.89 44.59 2.15
C LYS A 11 -36.75 43.67 0.95
N LEU A 12 -36.04 44.16 -0.08
CA LEU A 12 -35.58 43.32 -1.18
C LEU A 12 -35.13 42.05 -0.49
N PRO A 13 -35.61 40.86 -0.91
CA PRO A 13 -35.07 39.64 -0.37
C PRO A 13 -33.56 39.82 -0.50
N GLU A 14 -32.89 39.92 0.63
CA GLU A 14 -31.45 39.79 0.68
C GLU A 14 -31.28 38.32 0.33
N GLU A 15 -31.33 38.06 -0.98
CA GLU A 15 -31.04 36.79 -1.58
C GLU A 15 -29.56 36.62 -1.30
N SER A 16 -29.27 36.13 -0.09
CA SER A 16 -28.02 35.49 0.21
C SER A 16 -27.93 34.38 -0.81
N THR A 17 -27.14 34.61 -1.84
CA THR A 17 -26.80 33.61 -2.85
C THR A 17 -26.23 32.43 -2.07
N CYS A 18 -27.06 31.40 -1.89
CA CYS A 18 -26.58 30.13 -1.41
C CYS A 18 -25.73 29.58 -2.56
N PHE A 19 -24.43 29.84 -2.53
CA PHE A 19 -23.50 29.15 -3.40
C PHE A 19 -23.48 27.70 -2.95
N GLU A 20 -24.44 26.92 -3.45
CA GLU A 20 -24.42 25.47 -3.34
C GLU A 20 -23.13 25.01 -4.00
N ARG A 21 -22.11 24.76 -3.18
CA ARG A 21 -20.85 24.23 -3.68
C ARG A 21 -21.22 22.90 -4.34
N PRO A 22 -20.78 22.67 -5.59
CA PRO A 22 -21.02 21.38 -6.21
C PRO A 22 -20.54 20.28 -5.27
N CYS A 23 -21.39 19.27 -5.02
CA CYS A 23 -21.10 18.20 -4.07
C CYS A 23 -19.86 17.41 -4.53
N PHE A 24 -18.71 17.79 -4.00
CA PHE A 24 -17.46 17.05 -4.13
C PHE A 24 -17.38 16.01 -3.02
N LYS A 25 -17.11 14.76 -3.36
CA LYS A 25 -17.02 13.67 -2.38
C LYS A 25 -15.79 12.80 -2.61
N TRP A 26 -15.08 12.48 -1.53
CA TRP A 26 -14.03 11.47 -1.56
C TRP A 26 -14.65 10.08 -1.65
N TYR A 27 -14.08 9.25 -2.50
CA TYR A 27 -14.35 7.84 -2.60
C TYR A 27 -13.04 7.06 -2.41
N SER A 28 -13.10 6.00 -1.62
CA SER A 28 -12.00 5.06 -1.41
C SER A 28 -12.38 3.68 -1.90
N SER A 29 -11.49 3.02 -2.63
CA SER A 29 -11.63 1.60 -2.93
C SER A 29 -11.48 0.76 -1.64
N PRO A 30 -11.84 -0.53 -1.68
CA PRO A 30 -11.34 -1.47 -0.69
C PRO A 30 -9.81 -1.46 -0.66
N TRP A 31 -9.24 -1.80 0.50
CA TRP A 31 -7.81 -2.01 0.63
C TRP A 31 -7.36 -3.21 -0.21
N LEU A 32 -6.25 -3.04 -0.92
CA LEU A 32 -5.51 -4.15 -1.50
C LEU A 32 -4.90 -5.00 -0.39
N GLU A 33 -4.47 -6.20 -0.76
CA GLU A 33 -3.72 -7.09 0.11
C GLU A 33 -2.41 -6.43 0.58
N CYS A 34 -1.89 -6.92 1.71
CA CYS A 34 -0.63 -6.45 2.26
C CYS A 34 0.50 -6.79 1.28
N THR A 35 1.47 -5.89 1.11
CA THR A 35 2.65 -6.12 0.25
C THR A 35 3.52 -7.28 0.71
N MET A 36 3.38 -7.68 1.98
CA MET A 36 4.08 -8.81 2.58
C MET A 36 3.08 -9.91 2.92
N ALA A 37 3.54 -11.16 2.91
CA ALA A 37 2.77 -12.31 3.39
C ALA A 37 2.97 -12.57 4.90
N CYS A 38 3.96 -11.93 5.52
CA CYS A 38 4.29 -12.03 6.93
C CYS A 38 5.00 -10.75 7.40
N GLY A 39 5.02 -10.51 8.71
CA GLY A 39 5.62 -9.33 9.32
C GLY A 39 4.90 -8.03 8.97
N VAL A 40 5.65 -6.93 8.97
CA VAL A 40 5.12 -5.60 8.70
C VAL A 40 5.23 -5.29 7.22
N GLY A 41 4.10 -4.95 6.60
CA GLY A 41 4.01 -4.51 5.21
C GLY A 41 3.20 -3.24 5.04
N MET A 42 2.83 -2.93 3.80
CA MET A 42 1.95 -1.82 3.45
C MET A 42 0.75 -2.34 2.67
N ARG A 43 -0.41 -1.72 2.86
CA ARG A 43 -1.58 -1.90 2.00
C ARG A 43 -1.97 -0.57 1.39
N MET A 44 -2.54 -0.64 0.19
CA MET A 44 -2.86 0.53 -0.63
C MET A 44 -4.34 0.52 -1.00
N GLN A 45 -4.95 1.70 -1.07
CA GLN A 45 -6.28 1.89 -1.63
C GLN A 45 -6.27 3.11 -2.57
N ASP A 46 -7.13 3.08 -3.58
CA ASP A 46 -7.35 4.22 -4.45
C ASP A 46 -8.23 5.25 -3.75
N VAL A 47 -7.83 6.52 -3.77
CA VAL A 47 -8.57 7.63 -3.18
C VAL A 47 -8.81 8.68 -4.25
N LYS A 48 -10.07 8.83 -4.66
CA LYS A 48 -10.48 9.71 -5.76
C LYS A 48 -11.55 10.67 -5.31
N CYS A 49 -11.49 11.90 -5.81
CA CYS A 49 -12.52 12.90 -5.57
C CYS A 49 -13.48 12.93 -6.75
N TYR A 50 -14.78 12.89 -6.49
CA TYR A 50 -15.82 12.90 -7.50
C TYR A 50 -16.71 14.13 -7.40
N LYS A 51 -17.16 14.63 -8.55
CA LYS A 51 -18.30 15.54 -8.70
C LYS A 51 -19.31 14.84 -9.61
N GLY A 52 -20.37 14.27 -9.04
CA GLY A 52 -21.23 13.36 -9.78
C GLY A 52 -20.45 12.11 -10.22
N THR A 53 -20.29 11.91 -11.53
CA THR A 53 -19.53 10.78 -12.11
C THR A 53 -18.09 11.13 -12.50
N ASP A 54 -17.73 12.42 -12.50
CA ASP A 54 -16.44 12.89 -12.97
C ASP A 54 -15.39 12.91 -11.85
N ILE A 55 -14.18 12.46 -12.17
CA ILE A 55 -13.03 12.54 -11.26
C ILE A 55 -12.44 13.96 -11.32
N VAL A 56 -12.34 14.61 -10.17
CA VAL A 56 -11.90 16.01 -10.04
C VAL A 56 -10.89 16.16 -8.89
N ARG A 57 -10.41 17.39 -8.65
CA ARG A 57 -9.46 17.71 -7.56
C ARG A 57 -10.04 18.66 -6.49
N GLY A 58 -11.35 18.90 -6.51
CA GLY A 58 -12.02 19.93 -5.71
C GLY A 58 -12.43 19.54 -4.28
N CYS A 59 -12.15 18.31 -3.83
CA CYS A 59 -12.49 17.87 -2.48
C CYS A 59 -11.55 18.46 -1.45
N ASP A 60 -12.06 18.67 -0.23
CA ASP A 60 -11.28 19.21 0.88
C ASP A 60 -10.14 18.24 1.27
N PRO A 61 -8.87 18.68 1.22
CA PRO A 61 -7.73 17.85 1.58
C PRO A 61 -7.70 17.45 3.06
N LEU A 62 -8.33 18.21 3.97
CA LEU A 62 -8.36 17.91 5.41
C LEU A 62 -9.13 16.63 5.72
N VAL A 63 -10.09 16.27 4.87
CA VAL A 63 -10.92 15.07 5.01
C VAL A 63 -10.53 13.98 4.02
N LYS A 64 -9.36 14.09 3.37
CA LYS A 64 -8.87 13.11 2.40
C LYS A 64 -8.57 11.77 3.10
N PRO A 65 -9.17 10.65 2.64
CA PRO A 65 -8.85 9.33 3.16
C PRO A 65 -7.38 8.94 2.96
N VAL A 66 -6.87 8.09 3.84
CA VAL A 66 -5.51 7.55 3.76
C VAL A 66 -5.40 6.60 2.56
N GLY A 67 -4.45 6.83 1.66
CA GLY A 67 -4.22 5.95 0.51
C GLY A 67 -3.25 4.79 0.78
N ARG A 68 -2.44 4.88 1.85
CA ARG A 68 -1.43 3.88 2.22
C ARG A 68 -1.39 3.71 3.72
N GLN A 69 -1.50 2.48 4.19
CA GLN A 69 -1.47 2.17 5.62
C GLN A 69 -0.52 0.99 5.87
N ALA A 70 0.14 0.98 7.03
CA ALA A 70 0.84 -0.20 7.50
C ALA A 70 -0.14 -1.36 7.77
N CYS A 71 0.33 -2.58 7.51
CA CYS A 71 -0.34 -3.82 7.89
C CYS A 71 0.65 -4.70 8.66
N ASP A 72 0.23 -5.15 9.83
CA ASP A 72 0.98 -6.08 10.67
C ASP A 72 0.36 -7.46 10.54
N LEU A 73 1.12 -8.38 9.95
CA LEU A 73 0.78 -9.79 9.83
C LEU A 73 1.57 -10.62 10.84
N GLN A 74 1.31 -11.92 10.89
CA GLN A 74 2.10 -12.83 11.70
C GLN A 74 3.60 -12.70 11.38
N PRO A 75 4.49 -12.78 12.39
CA PRO A 75 5.91 -12.68 12.17
C PRO A 75 6.39 -13.68 11.12
N CYS A 76 7.35 -13.26 10.31
CA CYS A 76 7.92 -14.14 9.31
C CYS A 76 8.60 -15.34 9.97
N PRO A 77 8.49 -16.54 9.40
CA PRO A 77 9.26 -17.69 9.85
C PRO A 77 10.74 -17.32 9.78
N THR A 78 11.40 -17.38 10.94
CA THR A 78 12.83 -17.12 11.09
C THR A 78 13.65 -18.40 10.99
N GLU A 79 12.98 -19.55 11.03
CA GLU A 79 13.62 -20.84 10.89
C GLU A 79 13.91 -21.09 9.41
N PRO A 80 15.17 -21.36 9.02
CA PRO A 80 15.44 -21.89 7.70
C PRO A 80 14.59 -23.16 7.51
N PRO A 81 14.14 -23.47 6.27
CA PRO A 81 13.58 -24.78 6.00
C PRO A 81 14.60 -25.80 6.51
N ASP A 82 14.17 -26.60 7.48
CA ASP A 82 14.87 -27.67 8.20
C ASP A 82 16.35 -27.85 7.83
N ASP A 83 17.25 -27.78 8.82
CA ASP A 83 18.73 -27.82 8.76
C ASP A 83 19.36 -29.01 7.98
N SER A 84 18.56 -29.79 7.25
CA SER A 84 18.96 -30.82 6.30
C SER A 84 19.38 -30.23 4.94
N CYS A 85 20.36 -29.33 4.93
CA CYS A 85 21.08 -28.96 3.70
C CYS A 85 21.96 -30.14 3.27
N GLN A 86 21.46 -30.94 2.33
CA GLN A 86 22.14 -32.14 1.81
C GLN A 86 22.57 -31.95 0.36
N ASP A 87 23.68 -32.60 -0.01
CA ASP A 87 24.12 -32.69 -1.40
C ASP A 87 23.17 -33.62 -2.18
N GLN A 88 22.80 -33.23 -3.40
CA GLN A 88 21.87 -33.97 -4.24
C GLN A 88 22.51 -35.27 -4.74
N PRO A 89 21.87 -36.44 -4.52
CA PRO A 89 22.36 -37.71 -5.04
C PRO A 89 22.33 -37.69 -6.58
N GLY A 90 23.49 -37.89 -7.20
CA GLY A 90 23.69 -37.84 -8.66
C GLY A 90 24.56 -36.69 -9.14
N THR A 91 24.82 -35.68 -8.30
CA THR A 91 25.76 -34.60 -8.63
C THR A 91 27.14 -34.93 -8.07
N ASN A 92 28.20 -34.76 -8.87
CA ASN A 92 29.57 -34.95 -8.40
C ASN A 92 30.07 -33.71 -7.64
N CYS A 93 29.65 -33.56 -6.39
CA CYS A 93 29.97 -32.40 -5.56
C CYS A 93 31.45 -32.29 -5.19
N THR A 94 32.15 -33.42 -5.10
CA THR A 94 33.61 -33.45 -4.96
C THR A 94 34.32 -32.83 -6.15
N LEU A 95 33.84 -33.08 -7.37
CA LEU A 95 34.35 -32.42 -8.57
C LEU A 95 34.00 -30.93 -8.55
N ALA A 96 32.76 -30.57 -8.16
CA ALA A 96 32.32 -29.18 -8.13
C ALA A 96 33.19 -28.28 -7.25
N ILE A 97 33.67 -28.78 -6.10
CA ILE A 97 34.65 -28.07 -5.27
C ILE A 97 36.00 -27.95 -5.99
N LYS A 98 36.53 -29.07 -6.49
CA LYS A 98 37.88 -29.14 -7.10
C LYS A 98 38.05 -28.23 -8.31
N VAL A 99 36.98 -28.00 -9.07
CA VAL A 99 36.99 -27.14 -10.27
C VAL A 99 36.23 -25.82 -10.07
N ASN A 100 36.01 -25.42 -8.81
CA ASN A 100 35.39 -24.13 -8.42
C ASN A 100 34.01 -23.86 -9.07
N LEU A 101 33.26 -24.92 -9.36
CA LEU A 101 31.90 -24.83 -9.89
C LEU A 101 30.88 -24.42 -8.83
N CYS A 102 31.25 -24.38 -7.54
CA CYS A 102 30.38 -23.88 -6.46
C CYS A 102 29.89 -22.43 -6.65
N SER A 103 30.55 -21.65 -7.51
CA SER A 103 30.11 -20.31 -7.93
C SER A 103 28.93 -20.35 -8.92
N HIS A 104 28.71 -21.48 -9.59
CA HIS A 104 27.64 -21.66 -10.55
C HIS A 104 26.34 -22.06 -9.85
N TRP A 105 25.24 -21.42 -10.20
CA TRP A 105 23.94 -21.54 -9.51
C TRP A 105 23.47 -22.99 -9.36
N TYR A 106 23.68 -23.82 -10.40
CA TYR A 106 23.25 -25.21 -10.40
C TYR A 106 23.98 -26.01 -9.31
N TYR A 107 25.31 -25.85 -9.23
CA TYR A 107 26.12 -26.57 -8.24
C TYR A 107 26.00 -25.97 -6.85
N SER A 108 25.79 -24.66 -6.70
CA SER A 108 25.54 -24.05 -5.38
C SER A 108 24.22 -24.50 -4.75
N LYS A 109 23.24 -24.92 -5.57
CA LYS A 109 21.99 -25.53 -5.10
C LYS A 109 22.09 -27.05 -4.94
N ALA A 110 22.74 -27.73 -5.88
CA ALA A 110 22.87 -29.19 -5.87
C ALA A 110 23.87 -29.68 -4.83
N CYS A 111 24.93 -28.93 -4.55
CA CYS A 111 25.99 -29.29 -3.61
C CYS A 111 25.91 -28.42 -2.36
N CYS A 112 24.74 -28.44 -1.71
CA CYS A 112 24.41 -27.56 -0.60
C CYS A 112 25.42 -27.66 0.55
N HIS A 113 25.84 -28.86 0.95
CA HIS A 113 26.79 -29.04 2.06
C HIS A 113 28.22 -28.83 1.57
N SER A 114 28.56 -29.41 0.42
CA SER A 114 29.89 -29.36 -0.18
C SER A 114 30.35 -27.94 -0.57
N CYS A 115 29.44 -27.08 -1.03
CA CYS A 115 29.74 -25.72 -1.46
C CYS A 115 29.48 -24.65 -0.38
N ARG A 116 28.94 -25.03 0.77
CA ARG A 116 28.77 -24.14 1.94
C ARG A 116 30.09 -24.08 2.70
N LEU A 117 31.10 -23.50 2.07
CA LEU A 117 32.29 -23.08 2.80
C LEU A 117 31.89 -21.99 3.81
N PRO A 118 32.39 -22.01 5.05
CA PRO A 118 32.18 -20.90 5.98
C PRO A 118 32.76 -19.64 5.34
N CYS A 119 31.97 -18.56 5.31
CA CYS A 119 32.46 -17.25 4.89
C CYS A 119 33.70 -16.89 5.74
N PRO A 120 34.79 -16.39 5.14
CA PRO A 120 35.88 -15.78 5.89
C PRO A 120 35.43 -14.52 6.63
#